data_AF-A0A1H3M1Q5-F1
#
_entry.id   AF-A0A1H3M1Q5-F1
#
_cell.length_a   1.000
_cell.length_b   1.000
_cell.length_c   1.000
_cell.angle_alpha   90.00
_cell.angle_beta   90.00
_cell.angle_gamma   90.00
#
_symmetry.space_group_name_H-M   'P 1'
#
loop_
_entity.id
_entity.type
_entity.pdbx_description
1 polymer ?
#
loop_
_entity_poly.entity_id
_entity_poly.type
_entity_poly.pdbx_seq_one_letter_code
_entity_poly.pdbx_strand_id
1 'polypeptide(L)' 'MIDPTAKLSVSRQAIVLGISRGSVYYRPRPVSEADLKLMHRIDKLHMERCLQAHETSRN' A
#
# COMPACT_ATOMS: atom_id res chain seq x y z
N MET A 1 -15.52 -4.41 -4.94
CA MET A 1 -15.16 -4.31 -6.37
C MET A 1 -15.85 -3.08 -6.93
N ILE A 2 -15.12 -2.17 -7.60
CA ILE A 2 -15.72 -1.03 -8.30
C ILE A 2 -16.13 -1.50 -9.71
N ASP A 3 -17.34 -1.18 -10.15
CA ASP A 3 -17.86 -1.58 -11.45
C ASP A 3 -18.47 -0.37 -12.19
N PRO A 4 -17.90 0.06 -13.33
CA PRO A 4 -18.43 1.16 -14.13
C PRO A 4 -19.87 0.95 -14.63
N THR A 5 -20.34 -0.28 -14.69
CA THR A 5 -21.69 -0.65 -15.17
C THR A 5 -22.73 -0.76 -14.05
N ALA A 6 -22.32 -0.60 -12.79
CA ALA A 6 -23.23 -0.68 -11.66
C ALA A 6 -24.21 0.50 -11.59
N LYS A 7 -25.30 0.31 -10.84
CA LYS A 7 -26.35 1.33 -10.61
C LYS A 7 -25.83 2.63 -9.98
N LEU A 8 -24.74 2.54 -9.21
CA LEU A 8 -24.09 3.70 -8.61
C LEU A 8 -22.98 4.20 -9.53
N SER A 9 -22.85 5.52 -9.67
CA SER A 9 -21.70 6.08 -10.38
C SER A 9 -20.38 5.70 -9.69
N VAL A 10 -19.30 5.62 -10.46
CA VAL A 10 -17.94 5.33 -9.95
C VAL A 10 -17.56 6.24 -8.77
N SER A 11 -17.94 7.52 -8.84
CA SER A 11 -17.72 8.47 -7.75
C SER A 11 -18.43 8.06 -6.46
N ARG A 12 -19.69 7.62 -6.52
CA ARG A 12 -20.44 7.16 -5.34
C ARG A 12 -19.89 5.86 -4.80
N GLN A 13 -19.47 4.94 -5.68
CA GLN A 13 -18.84 3.70 -5.26
C GLN A 13 -17.52 3.96 -4.51
N ALA A 14 -16.69 4.90 -4.99
CA ALA A 14 -15.45 5.29 -4.31
C ALA A 14 -15.70 5.89 -2.91
N ILE A 15 -16.73 6.74 -2.79
CA ILE A 15 -17.14 7.32 -1.49
C ILE A 15 -17.57 6.23 -0.51
N VAL A 16 -18.41 5.28 -0.95
CA VAL A 16 -18.87 4.17 -0.09
C VAL A 16 -17.72 3.30 0.39
N LEU A 17 -16.70 3.10 -0.44
CA LEU A 17 -15.50 2.33 -0.09
C LEU A 17 -14.45 3.14 0.68
N GLY A 18 -14.65 4.44 0.91
CA GLY A 18 -13.67 5.29 1.60
C GLY A 18 -12.35 5.47 0.84
N ILE A 19 -12.36 5.31 -0.48
CA ILE A 19 -11.17 5.47 -1.33
C ILE A 19 -11.28 6.70 -2.23
N SER A 20 -10.13 7.26 -2.61
CA SER A 20 -10.10 8.33 -3.60
C SER A 20 -10.65 7.85 -4.94
N ARG A 21 -11.48 8.67 -5.59
CA ARG A 21 -11.91 8.40 -6.98
C ARG A 21 -10.71 8.22 -7.93
N GLY A 22 -9.58 8.86 -7.66
CA GLY A 22 -8.37 8.73 -8.47
C GLY A 22 -7.76 7.33 -8.41
N SER A 23 -7.89 6.61 -7.29
CA SER A 23 -7.36 5.25 -7.16
C SER A 23 -8.15 4.24 -7.98
N VAL A 24 -9.41 4.54 -8.33
CA VAL A 24 -10.24 3.68 -9.18
C VAL A 24 -9.65 3.52 -10.59
N TYR A 25 -9.07 4.59 -11.14
CA TYR A 25 -8.48 4.56 -12.48
C TYR A 25 -7.07 3.98 -12.49
N TYR A 26 -6.46 3.80 -11.33
CA TYR A 26 -5.16 3.18 -11.22
C TYR A 26 -5.31 1.65 -11.22
N ARG A 27 -4.84 1.01 -12.29
CA ARG A 27 -4.72 -0.44 -12.31
C ARG A 27 -3.42 -0.83 -11.59
N PRO A 28 -3.47 -1.65 -10.53
CA PRO A 28 -2.25 -2.12 -9.85
C PRO A 28 -1.31 -2.75 -10.88
N ARG A 29 -0.07 -2.26 -10.93
CA ARG A 29 0.99 -2.90 -11.70
C ARG A 29 1.69 -3.92 -10.80
N PRO A 30 1.88 -5.16 -11.26
CA PRO A 30 2.68 -6.11 -10.50
C PRO A 30 4.11 -5.59 -10.37
N VAL A 31 4.68 -5.74 -9.18
CA VAL A 31 6.08 -5.43 -8.90
C VAL A 31 6.94 -6.55 -9.47
N SER A 32 8.11 -6.22 -10.04
CA SER A 32 9.02 -7.26 -10.52
C SER A 32 9.58 -8.08 -9.35
N GLU A 33 9.93 -9.34 -9.59
CA GLU A 33 10.57 -10.19 -8.55
C GLU A 33 11.84 -9.56 -7.97
N ALA A 34 12.62 -8.85 -8.81
CA ALA A 34 13.82 -8.16 -8.38
C ALA A 34 13.50 -6.98 -7.45
N ASP A 35 12.52 -6.16 -7.80
CA ASP A 35 12.09 -5.02 -6.98
C ASP A 35 11.45 -5.50 -5.67
N LEU A 36 10.68 -6.59 -5.70
CA LEU A 36 10.08 -7.16 -4.50
C LEU A 36 11.15 -7.65 -3.51
N LYS A 37 12.18 -8.34 -4.00
CA LYS A 37 13.35 -8.75 -3.18
C LYS A 37 14.06 -7.55 -2.57
N LEU A 38 14.21 -6.46 -3.33
CA LEU A 38 14.80 -5.22 -2.82
C LEU A 38 13.94 -4.60 -1.70
N MET A 39 12.63 -4.47 -1.92
CA MET A 39 11.69 -3.95 -0.91
C MET A 39 11.75 -4.75 0.39
N HIS A 40 11.74 -6.08 0.31
CA HIS A 40 11.88 -6.95 1.49
C HIS A 40 13.19 -6.73 2.26
N ARG A 41 14.30 -6.52 1.54
CA ARG A 41 15.59 -6.24 2.19
C ARG A 41 15.59 -4.89 2.89
N ILE A 42 14.99 -3.87 2.29
CA ILE A 42 14.86 -2.54 2.91
C ILE A 42 13.99 -2.61 4.16
N ASP A 43 12.86 -3.30 4.08
CA ASP A 43 11.93 -3.46 5.20
C ASP A 43 12.60 -4.16 6.40
N LYS A 44 13.31 -5.27 6.13
CA LYS A 44 14.09 -5.98 7.15
C LYS A 44 15.11 -5.06 7.85
N LEU A 45 15.86 -4.28 7.08
CA LEU A 45 16.83 -3.33 7.65
C LEU A 45 16.15 -2.24 8.48
N HIS A 46 15.00 -1.73 8.04
CA HIS A 46 14.23 -0.74 8.80
C HIS A 46 13.79 -1.30 10.16
N MET A 47 13.28 -2.53 10.18
CA MET A 47 12.82 -3.19 11.40
C MET A 47 13.96 -3.42 12.39
N GLU A 48 15.11 -3.91 11.91
CA GLU A 48 16.31 -4.10 12.74
C GLU A 48 16.81 -2.78 13.36
N ARG A 49 16.79 -1.69 12.58
CA ARG A 49 17.23 -0.36 13.05
C ARG A 49 16.26 0.25 14.05
N CYS A 50 14.95 0.12 13.82
CA CYS A 50 13.95 0.55 14.78
C CYS A 50 14.07 -0.20 16.12
N LEU A 51 14.32 -1.52 16.08
CA LEU A 51 14.53 -2.32 17.28
C LEU A 51 15.78 -1.87 18.04
N GLN A 52 16.91 -1.70 17.36
CA GLN A 52 18.16 -1.23 17.97
C GLN A 52 18.04 0.17 18.59
N ALA A 53 17.32 1.09 17.94
CA ALA A 53 17.08 2.43 18.49
C ALA A 53 16.25 2.40 19.79
N HIS A 54 15.28 1.50 19.88
CA HIS A 54 14.50 1.30 21.12
C HIS A 54 15.30 0.66 22.24
N GLU A 55 16.23 -0.26 21.93
CA GLU A 55 17.11 -0.91 22.92
C GLU A 55 18.17 0.06 23.45
N THR A 56 18.71 0.93 22.59
CA THR A 56 19.73 1.93 22.96
C THR A 56 19.17 3.04 23.86
N SER A 57 17.86 3.29 23.81
CA SER A 57 17.19 4.26 24.69
C SER A 57 16.71 3.66 26.03
N ARG A 58 16.82 2.33 26.20
CA ARG A 58 16.37 1.60 27.40
C ARG A 58 17.51 1.23 28.36
N ASN A 59 18.77 1.39 27.92
CA ASN A 59 20.01 1.29 28.70
C ASN A 59 20.60 2.69 28.93
#